data_AF-A0A4S0QTN4-F1
#
_entry.id   AF-A0A4S0QTN4-F1
#
_cell.length_a   1.000
_cell.length_b   1.000
_cell.length_c   1.000
_cell.angle_alpha   90.00
_cell.angle_beta   90.00
_cell.angle_gamma   90.00
#
_symmetry.space_group_name_H-M   'P 1'
#
loop_
_entity.id
_entity.type
_entity.pdbx_description
1 polymer ?
#
loop_
_entity_poly.entity_id
_entity_poly.type
_entity_poly.pdbx_seq_one_letter_code
_entity_poly.pdbx_strand_id
1 'polypeptide(L)'
;AFQKGARLIYIGAGTSGRLGVLDASECPPTFGVPEDMVIGLIAGGAEALVRAAEGAEDDPKQGAEDLRDIVLTADDVVVGIAVSGRTPYVIGGLNYAKDVGATTVALSCNPR
;
A
#
# COMPACT_ATOMS: atom_id res chain seq x y z
N ALA A 1 1.38 8.77 12.04
CA ALA A 1 1.93 7.42 12.20
C ALA A 1 2.96 7.35 13.33
N PHE A 2 4.27 7.49 13.05
CA PHE A 2 5.32 6.94 13.93
C PHE A 2 5.38 7.47 15.37
N GLN A 3 5.23 8.77 15.62
CA GLN A 3 5.23 9.30 17.00
C GLN A 3 4.06 8.78 17.85
N LYS A 4 3.00 8.25 17.21
CA LYS A 4 1.87 7.58 17.87
C LYS A 4 2.03 6.05 17.94
N GLY A 5 3.15 5.50 17.48
CA GLY A 5 3.37 4.05 17.39
C GLY A 5 2.60 3.36 16.25
N ALA A 6 2.04 4.12 15.31
CA ALA A 6 1.33 3.60 14.13
C ALA A 6 2.24 3.52 12.90
N ARG A 7 1.75 2.91 11.81
CA ARG A 7 2.55 2.41 10.69
C ARG A 7 2.45 3.28 9.43
N LEU A 8 3.40 3.09 8.53
CA LEU A 8 3.35 3.58 7.15
C LEU A 8 3.09 2.41 6.21
N ILE A 9 2.08 2.52 5.33
CA ILE A 9 1.66 1.43 4.46
C ILE A 9 1.70 1.91 3.01
N TYR A 10 2.51 1.29 2.17
CA TYR A 10 2.47 1.44 0.73
C TYR A 10 1.48 0.44 0.12
N ILE A 11 0.68 0.89 -0.84
CA ILE A 11 -0.22 0.01 -1.59
C ILE A 11 -0.11 0.31 -3.09
N GLY A 12 0.11 -0.73 -3.91
CA GLY A 12 0.30 -0.58 -5.35
C GLY A 12 0.12 -1.89 -6.11
N ALA A 13 0.06 -1.81 -7.44
CA ALA A 13 0.07 -2.97 -8.32
C ALA A 13 1.34 -3.00 -9.18
N GLY A 14 1.73 -4.19 -9.65
CA GLY A 14 2.87 -4.37 -10.54
C GLY A 14 4.15 -3.69 -10.03
N THR A 15 4.81 -2.90 -10.87
CA THR A 15 6.05 -2.19 -10.49
C THR A 15 5.84 -1.24 -9.32
N SER A 16 4.71 -0.54 -9.24
CA SER A 16 4.43 0.36 -8.12
C SER A 16 4.34 -0.38 -6.79
N GLY A 17 3.67 -1.54 -6.75
CA GLY A 17 3.62 -2.39 -5.56
C GLY A 17 5.00 -2.95 -5.19
N ARG A 18 5.78 -3.40 -6.19
CA ARG A 18 7.16 -3.91 -5.96
C ARG A 18 8.08 -2.85 -5.36
N LEU A 19 7.99 -1.60 -5.80
CA LEU A 19 8.77 -0.51 -5.23
C LEU A 19 8.38 -0.21 -3.79
N GLY A 20 7.08 -0.27 -3.45
CA GLY A 20 6.63 -0.13 -2.06
C GLY A 20 7.14 -1.25 -1.15
N VAL A 21 7.16 -2.49 -1.64
CA VAL A 21 7.72 -3.64 -0.91
C VAL A 21 9.25 -3.52 -0.76
N LEU A 22 9.95 -3.08 -1.81
CA LEU A 22 11.40 -2.84 -1.76
C LEU A 22 11.74 -1.81 -0.66
N ASP A 23 11.11 -0.64 -0.69
CA ASP A 23 11.36 0.43 0.30
C ASP A 23 11.06 -0.03 1.73
N ALA A 24 9.92 -0.70 1.92
CA ALA A 24 9.55 -1.26 3.22
C ALA A 24 10.59 -2.28 3.74
N SER A 25 11.09 -3.16 2.86
CA SER A 25 12.05 -4.21 3.24
C SER A 25 13.42 -3.67 3.67
N GLU A 26 13.79 -2.47 3.22
CA GLU A 26 15.06 -1.85 3.58
C GLU A 26 14.99 -1.11 4.93
N CYS A 27 13.79 -0.83 5.46
CA CYS A 27 13.62 -0.06 6.68
C CYS A 27 14.19 -0.76 7.93
N PRO A 28 13.88 -2.04 8.22
CA PRO A 28 14.44 -2.74 9.39
C PRO A 28 15.97 -2.79 9.42
N PRO A 29 16.68 -3.24 8.35
CA PRO A 29 18.14 -3.32 8.39
C PRO A 29 18.82 -1.94 8.34
N THR A 30 18.20 -0.94 7.71
CA THR A 30 18.78 0.41 7.59
C THR A 30 18.64 1.22 8.88
N PHE A 31 17.46 1.16 9.51
CA PHE A 31 17.12 2.05 10.62
C PHE A 31 16.94 1.34 11.97
N GLY A 32 17.02 0.01 12.02
CA GLY A 32 16.84 -0.77 13.25
C GLY A 32 15.41 -0.72 13.79
N VAL A 33 14.42 -0.56 12.91
CA VAL A 33 13.00 -0.47 13.24
C VAL A 33 12.28 -1.82 13.12
N PRO A 34 11.12 -2.02 13.77
CA PRO A 34 10.31 -3.23 13.60
C PRO A 34 9.88 -3.48 12.13
N GLU A 35 9.72 -4.75 11.76
CA GLU A 35 9.32 -5.17 10.40
C GLU A 35 7.93 -4.66 9.99
N ASP A 36 7.04 -4.39 10.95
CA ASP A 36 5.67 -3.94 10.72
C ASP A 36 5.51 -2.41 10.76
N MET A 37 6.59 -1.66 11.04
CA MET A 37 6.56 -0.21 11.08
C MET A 37 6.32 0.39 9.68
N VAL A 38 6.87 -0.23 8.64
CA VAL A 38 6.66 0.12 7.23
C VAL A 38 6.27 -1.12 6.46
N ILE A 39 5.11 -1.11 5.80
CA ILE A 39 4.52 -2.28 5.14
C ILE A 39 4.33 -1.98 3.65
N GLY A 40 4.73 -2.91 2.78
CA GLY A 40 4.40 -2.87 1.35
C GLY A 40 3.33 -3.88 0.99
N LEU A 41 2.21 -3.42 0.44
CA LEU A 41 1.13 -4.25 -0.11
C LEU A 41 1.16 -4.19 -1.63
N ILE A 42 1.05 -5.37 -2.25
CA ILE A 42 1.05 -5.54 -3.70
C ILE A 42 -0.19 -6.30 -4.15
N ALA A 43 -0.89 -5.75 -5.14
CA ALA A 43 -2.03 -6.41 -5.77
C ALA A 43 -1.64 -7.81 -6.29
N GLY A 44 -2.41 -8.83 -5.91
CA GLY A 44 -2.12 -10.23 -6.23
C GLY A 44 -1.19 -10.93 -5.23
N GLY A 45 -0.80 -10.28 -4.13
CA GLY A 45 -0.07 -10.87 -3.02
C GLY A 45 1.39 -11.21 -3.35
N ALA A 46 2.00 -12.06 -2.51
CA ALA A 46 3.44 -12.35 -2.57
C ALA A 46 3.91 -12.90 -3.93
N GLU A 47 3.09 -13.69 -4.63
CA GLU A 47 3.41 -14.20 -5.97
C GLU A 47 3.61 -13.06 -6.99
N ALA A 48 2.92 -11.93 -6.82
CA ALA A 48 3.04 -10.76 -7.68
C ALA A 48 4.42 -10.08 -7.61
N LEU A 49 5.23 -10.38 -6.58
CA LEU A 49 6.60 -9.87 -6.47
C LEU A 49 7.50 -10.43 -7.57
N VAL A 50 7.36 -11.72 -7.87
CA VAL A 50 8.24 -12.44 -8.80
C VAL A 50 7.60 -12.69 -10.16
N ARG A 51 6.26 -12.65 -10.26
CA ARG A 51 5.51 -12.85 -11.49
C ARG A 51 4.43 -11.79 -11.64
N ALA A 52 4.02 -11.48 -12.87
CA ALA A 52 2.88 -10.58 -13.05
C ALA A 52 1.58 -11.33 -12.70
N ALA A 53 0.71 -10.70 -11.91
CA ALA A 53 -0.63 -11.18 -11.62
C ALA A 53 -1.62 -10.43 -12.54
N GLU A 54 -2.01 -11.04 -13.65
CA GLU A 54 -2.96 -10.44 -14.60
C GLU A 54 -4.31 -10.16 -13.91
N GLY A 55 -4.85 -8.97 -14.13
CA GLY A 55 -6.15 -8.53 -13.59
C GLY A 55 -6.15 -8.18 -12.10
N ALA A 56 -5.07 -8.44 -11.35
CA ALA A 56 -5.02 -8.12 -9.92
C ALA A 56 -5.17 -6.61 -9.64
N GLU A 57 -4.75 -5.76 -10.57
CA GLU A 57 -4.86 -4.30 -10.44
C GLU A 57 -6.29 -3.77 -10.62
N ASP A 58 -7.17 -4.57 -11.23
CA ASP A 58 -8.54 -4.22 -11.58
C ASP A 58 -9.55 -4.51 -10.47
N ASP A 59 -9.13 -5.14 -9.36
CA ASP A 59 -10.01 -5.46 -8.23
C ASP A 59 -9.92 -4.38 -7.13
N PRO A 60 -10.90 -3.47 -7.02
CA PRO A 60 -10.94 -2.47 -5.95
C PRO A 60 -11.25 -3.06 -4.57
N LYS A 61 -11.89 -4.23 -4.48
CA LYS A 61 -12.23 -4.84 -3.19
C LYS A 61 -10.98 -5.41 -2.54
N GLN A 62 -10.11 -6.04 -3.33
CA GLN A 62 -8.86 -6.62 -2.84
C GLN A 62 -7.99 -5.59 -2.11
N GLY A 63 -7.89 -4.35 -2.61
CA GLY A 63 -7.10 -3.31 -1.94
C GLY A 63 -7.65 -2.93 -0.56
N ALA A 64 -8.98 -2.98 -0.38
CA ALA A 64 -9.61 -2.77 0.93
C ALA A 64 -9.47 -3.99 1.83
N GLU A 65 -9.52 -5.20 1.28
CA GLU A 65 -9.33 -6.46 2.01
C GLU A 65 -7.91 -6.58 2.55
N ASP A 66 -6.88 -6.30 1.73
CA ASP A 66 -5.48 -6.35 2.17
C ASP A 66 -5.21 -5.39 3.35
N LEU A 67 -5.85 -4.21 3.34
CA LEU A 67 -5.77 -3.25 4.45
C LEU A 67 -6.56 -3.71 5.69
N ARG A 68 -7.67 -4.45 5.53
CA ARG A 68 -8.40 -5.07 6.64
C ARG A 68 -7.58 -6.19 7.29
N ASP A 69 -6.92 -7.01 6.48
CA ASP A 69 -6.16 -8.17 6.95
C ASP A 69 -4.98 -7.76 7.83
N ILE A 70 -4.39 -6.59 7.57
CA ILE A 70 -3.36 -6.00 8.43
C ILE A 70 -3.93 -5.10 9.54
N VAL A 71 -5.25 -5.11 9.75
CA VAL A 71 -5.96 -4.35 10.79
C VAL A 71 -5.60 -2.85 10.73
N LEU A 72 -5.83 -2.22 9.58
CA LEU A 72 -5.62 -0.77 9.41
C LEU A 72 -6.35 0.04 10.49
N THR A 73 -5.67 1.06 11.03
CA THR A 73 -6.20 1.98 12.04
C THR A 73 -6.20 3.42 11.54
N ALA A 74 -6.94 4.31 12.21
CA ALA A 74 -6.99 5.74 11.88
C ALA A 74 -5.66 6.49 12.11
N ASP A 75 -4.73 5.93 12.91
CA ASP A 75 -3.43 6.54 13.17
C ASP A 75 -2.36 6.15 12.13
N ASP A 76 -2.64 5.14 11.32
CA ASP A 76 -1.81 4.70 10.20
C ASP A 76 -1.84 5.72 9.04
N VAL A 77 -0.83 5.63 8.18
CA VAL A 77 -0.75 6.40 6.93
C VAL A 77 -0.71 5.42 5.76
N VAL A 78 -1.59 5.60 4.78
CA VAL A 78 -1.65 4.79 3.56
C VAL A 78 -1.23 5.62 2.36
N VAL A 79 -0.22 5.16 1.64
CA VAL A 79 0.33 5.77 0.43
C VAL A 79 -0.01 4.88 -0.76
N GLY A 80 -0.96 5.32 -1.58
CA GLY A 80 -1.34 4.65 -2.82
C GLY A 80 -0.43 5.06 -3.97
N ILE A 81 0.26 4.09 -4.56
CA ILE A 81 1.20 4.31 -5.65
C ILE A 81 0.61 3.75 -6.95
N ALA A 82 0.25 4.64 -7.86
CA ALA A 82 -0.26 4.27 -9.18
C ALA A 82 0.17 5.33 -10.21
N VAL A 83 1.07 4.96 -11.12
CA VAL A 83 1.53 5.87 -12.21
C VAL A 83 0.34 6.46 -12.96
N SER A 84 -0.66 5.62 -13.27
CA SER A 84 -1.86 5.99 -14.01
C SER A 84 -2.77 6.98 -13.26
N GLY A 85 -2.71 6.99 -11.92
CA GLY A 85 -3.64 7.69 -11.03
C GLY A 85 -5.04 7.06 -10.92
N ARG A 86 -5.30 5.96 -11.65
CA ARG A 86 -6.64 5.38 -11.80
C ARG A 86 -6.73 3.87 -11.57
N THR A 87 -5.69 3.26 -11.02
CA THR A 87 -5.64 1.81 -10.77
C THR A 87 -6.69 1.39 -9.72
N PRO A 88 -7.69 0.55 -10.07
CA PRO A 88 -8.81 0.23 -9.18
C PRO A 88 -8.41 -0.32 -7.82
N TYR A 89 -7.45 -1.24 -7.75
CA TYR A 89 -6.92 -1.78 -6.48
C TYR A 89 -6.44 -0.68 -5.53
N VAL A 90 -5.68 0.28 -6.05
CA VAL A 90 -5.14 1.40 -5.26
C VAL A 90 -6.25 2.36 -4.84
N ILE A 91 -7.20 2.67 -5.73
CA ILE A 91 -8.36 3.51 -5.41
C ILE A 91 -9.20 2.87 -4.31
N GLY A 92 -9.47 1.58 -4.42
CA GLY A 92 -10.26 0.82 -3.45
C GLY A 92 -9.63 0.84 -2.05
N GLY A 93 -8.32 0.59 -1.98
CA GLY A 93 -7.56 0.69 -0.73
C GLY A 93 -7.56 2.10 -0.13
N LEU A 94 -7.34 3.14 -0.94
CA LEU A 94 -7.37 4.53 -0.46
C LEU A 94 -8.76 4.97 0.01
N ASN A 95 -9.83 4.54 -0.67
CA ASN A 95 -11.19 4.81 -0.23
C ASN A 95 -11.46 4.16 1.13
N TYR A 96 -11.10 2.89 1.30
CA TYR A 96 -11.24 2.20 2.58
C TYR A 96 -10.42 2.86 3.69
N ALA A 97 -9.17 3.23 3.42
CA ALA A 97 -8.32 3.94 4.38
C ALA A 97 -8.95 5.26 4.84
N LYS A 98 -9.55 6.00 3.90
CA LYS A 98 -10.29 7.23 4.21
C LYS A 98 -11.52 6.96 5.08
N ASP A 99 -12.26 5.88 4.81
CA ASP A 99 -13.43 5.47 5.62
C ASP A 99 -13.04 5.09 7.05
N VAL A 100 -11.88 4.45 7.24
CA VAL A 100 -11.30 4.16 8.56
C VAL A 100 -10.83 5.43 9.29
N GLY A 101 -10.62 6.53 8.55
CA GLY A 101 -10.09 7.80 9.08
C GLY A 101 -8.56 7.87 9.07
N ALA A 102 -7.88 6.96 8.37
CA ALA A 102 -6.44 6.99 8.19
C ALA A 102 -6.02 8.15 7.28
N THR A 103 -4.78 8.60 7.44
CA THR A 103 -4.21 9.60 6.52
C THR A 103 -3.89 8.94 5.18
N THR A 104 -4.39 9.51 4.08
CA THR A 104 -4.17 8.99 2.73
C THR A 104 -3.28 9.89 1.88
N VAL A 105 -2.34 9.30 1.16
CA VAL A 105 -1.49 9.97 0.16
C VAL A 105 -1.63 9.25 -1.17
N ALA A 106 -1.72 9.98 -2.27
CA ALA A 106 -1.73 9.43 -3.62
C ALA A 106 -0.48 9.91 -4.39
N LEU A 107 0.29 8.96 -4.92
CA LEU A 107 1.44 9.20 -5.78
C LEU A 107 1.14 8.73 -7.21
N SER A 108 0.99 9.68 -8.13
CA SER A 108 0.74 9.44 -9.55
C SER A 108 1.61 10.33 -10.44
N CYS A 109 1.81 9.92 -11.69
CA CYS A 109 2.59 10.70 -12.67
C CYS A 109 1.70 11.45 -13.66
N ASN A 110 0.40 11.17 -13.67
CA ASN A 110 -0.55 11.86 -14.52
C ASN A 110 -1.21 13.02 -13.76
N PRO A 111 -1.32 14.22 -14.39
CA PRO A 111 -2.16 15.29 -13.88
C PRO A 111 -3.64 14.89 -13.95
N ARG A 112 -4.49 15.62 -13.20
CA ARG A 112 -5.95 15.45 -13.25
C ARG A 112 -6.51 15.75 -14.63
#